data_AF-J3IHB8-F1
#
_entry.id   AF-J3IHB8-F1
#
_cell.length_a   1.000
_cell.length_b   1.000
_cell.length_c   1.000
_cell.angle_alpha   90.00
_cell.angle_beta   90.00
_cell.angle_gamma   90.00
#
_symmetry.space_group_name_H-M   'P 1'
#
loop_
_entity.id
_entity.type
_entity.pdbx_description
1 polymer ?
#
loop_
_entity_poly.entity_id
_entity_poly.type
_entity_poly.pdbx_seq_one_letter_code
_entity_poly.pdbx_strand_id
1 'polypeptide(L)'
;MRLVNEIYLSTWERQHAYSSEQALDHMRQALLDRQSIDGLDELRAGLLINIDSEVLEQVERGEWWLIRSEADFGDWVMPARTLDQRVIELMKNPPVQPSRSPRIFRLVDSVTAEPLAQLSYLATVDGQSVQRRTDGEGIAHLFAPAGVQQISMKVIGV
;
A
#
# COMPACT_ATOMS: atom_id res chain seq x y z
N MET A 1 -14.23 -8.64 -14.47
CA MET A 1 -14.01 -9.97 -15.06
C MET A 1 -12.90 -9.84 -16.06
N ARG A 2 -12.01 -10.84 -16.14
CA ARG A 2 -10.82 -10.78 -16.99
C ARG A 2 -10.69 -12.05 -17.82
N LEU A 3 -10.27 -11.91 -19.08
CA LEU A 3 -9.90 -13.01 -19.96
C LEU A 3 -8.40 -13.25 -19.88
N VAL A 4 -8.00 -14.50 -19.70
CA VAL A 4 -6.59 -14.89 -19.60
C VAL A 4 -6.36 -16.13 -20.46
N ASN A 5 -5.28 -16.12 -21.24
CA ASN A 5 -4.88 -17.28 -22.01
C ASN A 5 -4.40 -18.41 -21.09
N GLU A 6 -4.74 -19.65 -21.40
CA GLU A 6 -4.39 -20.83 -20.61
C GLU A 6 -2.88 -20.91 -20.27
N ILE A 7 -2.01 -20.48 -21.19
CA ILE A 7 -0.55 -20.53 -21.03
C ILE A 7 -0.07 -19.66 -19.85
N TYR A 8 -0.80 -18.57 -19.57
CA TYR A 8 -0.46 -17.62 -18.49
C TYR A 8 -1.32 -17.81 -17.25
N LEU A 9 -2.23 -18.78 -17.25
CA LEU A 9 -3.17 -19.01 -16.16
C LEU A 9 -2.46 -19.62 -14.95
N SER A 10 -2.43 -18.89 -13.83
CA SER A 10 -1.90 -19.40 -12.57
C SER A 10 -2.85 -20.40 -11.89
N THR A 11 -2.33 -21.21 -10.98
CA THR A 11 -3.13 -22.17 -10.19
C THR A 11 -4.22 -21.48 -9.36
N TRP A 12 -3.95 -20.28 -8.85
CA TRP A 12 -4.91 -19.47 -8.08
C TRP A 12 -6.04 -18.93 -8.95
N GLU A 13 -5.69 -18.37 -10.10
CA GLU A 13 -6.63 -17.90 -11.10
C GLU A 13 -7.56 -19.01 -11.59
N ARG A 14 -7.02 -20.23 -11.76
CA ARG A 14 -7.81 -21.40 -12.15
C ARG A 14 -8.89 -21.76 -11.11
N GLN A 15 -8.66 -21.52 -9.81
CA GLN A 15 -9.67 -21.75 -8.77
C GLN A 15 -10.83 -20.74 -8.83
N HIS A 16 -10.58 -19.58 -9.45
CA HIS A 16 -11.53 -18.48 -9.58
C HIS A 16 -12.09 -18.36 -11.01
N ALA A 17 -11.77 -19.30 -11.88
CA ALA A 17 -12.32 -19.32 -13.23
C ALA A 17 -13.80 -19.71 -13.23
N TYR A 18 -14.57 -19.10 -14.12
CA TYR A 18 -15.91 -19.58 -14.41
C TYR A 18 -15.84 -20.97 -15.06
N SER A 19 -16.85 -21.80 -14.82
CA SER A 19 -17.03 -23.02 -15.63
C SER A 19 -17.25 -22.64 -17.10
N SER A 20 -16.94 -23.55 -18.04
CA SER A 20 -17.05 -23.26 -19.48
C SER A 20 -18.43 -22.73 -19.88
N GLU A 21 -19.51 -23.37 -19.40
CA GLU A 21 -20.89 -22.91 -19.66
C GLU A 21 -21.15 -21.50 -19.11
N GLN A 22 -20.75 -21.24 -17.86
CA GLN A 22 -20.91 -19.92 -17.24
C GLN A 22 -20.07 -18.86 -17.95
N ALA A 23 -18.85 -19.20 -18.36
CA ALA A 23 -17.96 -18.29 -19.07
C ALA A 23 -18.58 -17.87 -20.40
N LEU A 24 -19.14 -18.81 -21.17
CA LEU A 24 -19.82 -18.53 -22.43
C LEU A 24 -21.06 -17.65 -22.24
N ASP A 25 -21.88 -17.92 -21.23
CA ASP A 25 -23.07 -17.12 -20.97
C ASP A 25 -22.71 -15.69 -20.52
N HIS A 26 -21.74 -15.55 -19.60
CA HIS A 26 -21.25 -14.23 -19.18
C HIS A 26 -20.60 -13.46 -20.34
N MET A 27 -19.86 -14.13 -21.21
CA MET A 27 -19.26 -13.51 -22.39
C MET A 27 -20.29 -13.07 -23.42
N ARG A 28 -21.27 -13.92 -23.76
CA ARG A 28 -22.36 -13.55 -24.66
C ARG A 28 -23.07 -12.31 -24.17
N GLN A 29 -23.42 -12.28 -22.88
CA GLN A 29 -24.12 -11.15 -22.30
C GLN A 29 -23.26 -9.88 -22.29
N ALA A 30 -21.99 -9.99 -21.91
CA ALA A 30 -21.08 -8.85 -21.90
C ALA A 30 -20.82 -8.27 -23.30
N LEU A 31 -20.74 -9.11 -24.33
CA LEU A 31 -20.57 -8.67 -25.72
C LEU A 31 -21.84 -7.97 -26.25
N LEU A 32 -23.02 -8.52 -25.95
CA LEU A 32 -24.31 -7.90 -26.28
C LEU A 32 -24.48 -6.54 -25.60
N ASP A 33 -24.16 -6.47 -24.30
CA ASP A 33 -24.29 -5.27 -23.48
C ASP A 33 -23.12 -4.29 -23.65
N ARG A 34 -22.13 -4.64 -24.50
CA ARG A 34 -20.89 -3.88 -24.72
C ARG A 34 -20.14 -3.54 -23.44
N GLN A 35 -20.17 -4.45 -22.48
CA GLN A 35 -19.41 -4.33 -21.24
C GLN A 35 -17.92 -4.55 -21.51
N SER A 36 -17.09 -3.78 -20.82
CA SER A 36 -15.64 -3.96 -20.86
C SER A 36 -15.26 -5.27 -20.15
N ILE A 37 -14.50 -6.12 -20.84
CA ILE A 37 -13.83 -7.28 -20.27
C ILE A 37 -12.33 -7.05 -20.41
N ASP A 38 -11.62 -7.07 -19.28
CA ASP A 38 -10.16 -6.92 -19.30
C ASP A 38 -9.54 -8.10 -20.06
N GLY A 39 -8.58 -7.84 -20.94
CA GLY A 39 -7.95 -8.85 -21.79
C GLY A 39 -8.72 -9.22 -23.07
N LEU A 40 -9.94 -8.72 -23.28
CA LEU A 40 -10.70 -8.96 -24.52
C LEU A 40 -10.02 -8.33 -25.75
N ASP A 41 -9.49 -7.12 -25.61
CA ASP A 41 -8.79 -6.44 -26.69
C ASP A 41 -7.46 -7.13 -27.02
N GLU A 42 -6.80 -7.71 -26.03
CA GLU A 42 -5.58 -8.51 -26.21
C GLU A 42 -5.86 -9.79 -27.00
N LEU A 43 -6.95 -10.50 -26.65
CA LEU A 43 -7.43 -11.66 -27.40
C LEU A 43 -7.74 -11.28 -28.86
N ARG A 44 -8.51 -10.21 -29.08
CA ARG A 44 -8.89 -9.77 -30.42
C ARG A 44 -7.67 -9.35 -31.25
N ALA A 45 -6.77 -8.55 -30.68
CA ALA A 45 -5.57 -8.10 -31.35
C ALA A 45 -4.59 -9.25 -31.63
N GLY A 46 -4.43 -10.17 -30.67
CA GLY A 46 -3.50 -11.29 -30.77
C GLY A 46 -3.89 -12.32 -31.83
N LEU A 47 -5.19 -12.50 -32.08
CA LEU A 47 -5.71 -13.45 -33.07
C LEU A 47 -6.36 -12.78 -34.30
N LEU A 48 -6.29 -11.46 -34.41
CA LEU A 48 -6.94 -10.66 -35.47
C LEU A 48 -8.44 -10.95 -35.60
N ILE A 49 -9.09 -11.23 -34.46
CA ILE A 49 -10.52 -11.56 -34.39
C ILE A 49 -11.34 -10.27 -34.51
N ASN A 50 -12.26 -10.26 -35.47
CA ASN A 50 -13.15 -9.13 -35.72
C ASN A 50 -14.63 -9.42 -35.43
N ILE A 51 -14.96 -10.65 -35.05
CA ILE A 51 -16.35 -11.08 -34.78
C ILE A 51 -16.48 -11.79 -33.43
N ASP A 52 -17.59 -11.54 -32.76
CA ASP A 52 -17.86 -12.02 -31.40
C ASP A 52 -17.98 -13.56 -31.31
N SER A 53 -18.41 -14.22 -32.38
CA SER A 53 -18.49 -15.69 -32.42
C SER A 53 -17.12 -16.36 -32.31
N GLU A 54 -16.09 -15.78 -32.93
CA GLU A 54 -14.71 -16.29 -32.84
C GLU A 54 -14.17 -16.10 -31.42
N VAL A 55 -14.51 -14.99 -30.75
CA VAL A 55 -14.14 -14.78 -29.34
C VAL A 55 -14.76 -15.86 -28.45
N LEU A 56 -16.04 -16.20 -28.66
CA LEU A 56 -16.72 -17.26 -27.90
C LEU A 56 -16.11 -18.64 -28.17
N GLU A 57 -15.70 -18.92 -29.40
CA GLU A 57 -15.03 -20.18 -29.76
C GLU A 57 -13.71 -20.38 -29.01
N GLN A 58 -12.95 -19.30 -28.78
CA GLN A 58 -11.70 -19.36 -28.01
C GLN A 58 -11.93 -19.76 -26.55
N VAL A 59 -13.06 -19.34 -25.97
CA VAL A 59 -13.45 -19.72 -24.62
C VAL A 59 -14.07 -21.11 -24.57
N GLU A 60 -14.82 -21.51 -25.59
CA GLU A 60 -15.38 -22.86 -25.73
C GLU A 60 -14.27 -23.93 -25.84
N ARG A 61 -13.20 -23.62 -26.59
CA ARG A 61 -12.01 -24.48 -26.71
C ARG A 61 -11.16 -24.55 -25.45
N GLY A 62 -11.40 -23.66 -24.49
CA GLY A 62 -10.62 -23.57 -23.25
C GLY A 62 -9.23 -22.95 -23.43
N GLU A 63 -8.95 -22.33 -24.58
CA GLU A 63 -7.69 -21.61 -24.81
C GLU A 63 -7.65 -20.28 -24.03
N TRP A 64 -8.84 -19.72 -23.77
CA TRP A 64 -9.03 -18.51 -22.99
C TRP A 64 -10.04 -18.73 -21.86
N TRP A 65 -9.64 -18.35 -20.65
CA TRP A 65 -10.42 -18.56 -19.43
C TRP A 65 -10.97 -17.24 -18.93
N LEU A 66 -12.27 -17.21 -18.63
CA LEU A 66 -12.89 -16.07 -17.96
C LEU A 66 -12.71 -16.21 -16.46
N ILE A 67 -12.08 -15.21 -15.85
CA ILE A 67 -11.76 -15.19 -14.43
C ILE A 67 -12.66 -14.17 -13.71
N ARG A 68 -13.14 -14.60 -12.55
CA ARG A 68 -13.81 -13.75 -11.57
C ARG A 68 -12.86 -12.67 -11.06
N SER A 69 -13.37 -11.47 -10.80
CA SER A 69 -12.57 -10.36 -10.26
C SER A 69 -11.98 -10.68 -8.88
N GLU A 70 -12.54 -11.67 -8.21
CA GLU A 70 -12.08 -12.22 -6.95
C GLU A 70 -10.65 -12.77 -7.01
N ALA A 71 -10.19 -13.20 -8.19
CA ALA A 71 -8.81 -13.65 -8.39
C ALA A 71 -7.77 -12.53 -8.19
N ASP A 72 -8.15 -11.27 -8.43
CA ASP A 72 -7.22 -10.14 -8.38
C ASP A 72 -6.97 -9.67 -6.93
N PHE A 73 -7.77 -10.13 -5.95
CA PHE A 73 -7.58 -9.79 -4.53
C PHE A 73 -6.45 -10.58 -3.84
N GLY A 74 -5.80 -11.50 -4.56
CA GLY A 74 -4.72 -12.33 -4.06
C GLY A 74 -5.14 -13.33 -2.97
N ASP A 75 -4.34 -14.39 -2.79
CA ASP A 75 -4.47 -15.29 -1.64
C ASP A 75 -3.89 -14.58 -0.42
N TRP A 76 -4.63 -13.63 0.15
CA TRP A 76 -4.34 -13.21 1.52
C TRP A 76 -4.76 -14.37 2.41
N VAL A 77 -3.84 -15.32 2.59
CA VAL A 77 -3.91 -16.31 3.66
C VAL A 77 -3.97 -15.49 4.94
N MET A 78 -5.19 -15.15 5.36
CA MET A 78 -5.43 -14.64 6.68
C MET A 78 -5.03 -15.81 7.56
N PRO A 79 -3.90 -15.75 8.29
CA PRO A 79 -3.60 -16.80 9.25
C PRO A 79 -4.86 -16.93 10.09
N ALA A 80 -5.37 -18.17 10.19
CA ALA A 80 -6.56 -18.47 10.97
C ALA A 80 -6.49 -17.62 12.24
N ARG A 81 -7.56 -16.86 12.52
CA ARG A 81 -7.60 -15.87 13.61
C ARG A 81 -7.54 -16.56 14.98
N THR A 82 -6.48 -17.30 15.28
CA THR A 82 -5.93 -17.40 16.62
C THR A 82 -5.15 -16.12 16.86
N LEU A 83 -5.88 -15.00 16.91
CA LEU A 83 -5.37 -13.82 17.58
C LEU A 83 -5.11 -14.28 19.01
N ASP A 84 -3.84 -14.39 19.35
CA ASP A 84 -3.39 -14.81 20.67
C ASP A 84 -4.20 -14.04 21.72
N GLN A 85 -4.71 -14.75 22.73
CA GLN A 85 -5.46 -14.18 23.84
C GLN A 85 -4.72 -12.95 24.43
N ARG A 86 -3.39 -12.99 24.42
CA ARG A 86 -2.51 -11.89 24.86
C ARG A 86 -2.61 -10.65 23.98
N VAL A 87 -2.78 -10.80 22.66
CA VAL A 87 -2.98 -9.67 21.74
C VAL A 87 -4.37 -9.06 21.93
N ILE A 88 -5.40 -9.91 22.10
CA ILE A 88 -6.77 -9.45 22.41
C ILE A 88 -6.78 -8.68 23.73
N GLU A 89 -6.07 -9.18 24.74
CA GLU A 89 -5.93 -8.53 26.04
C GLU A 89 -5.19 -7.19 25.94
N LEU A 90 -4.12 -7.12 25.13
CA LEU A 90 -3.38 -5.88 24.87
C LEU A 90 -4.23 -4.82 24.14
N MET A 91 -5.08 -5.24 23.20
CA MET A 91 -6.01 -4.32 22.52
C MET A 91 -7.07 -3.76 23.47
N LYS A 92 -7.56 -4.58 24.41
CA LYS A 92 -8.54 -4.16 25.42
C LYS A 92 -7.92 -3.31 26.52
N ASN A 93 -6.66 -3.58 26.86
CA ASN A 93 -5.90 -2.92 27.92
C ASN A 93 -4.56 -2.45 27.37
N PRO A 94 -4.53 -1.41 26.51
CA PRO A 94 -3.28 -0.91 25.99
C PRO A 94 -2.39 -0.43 27.14
N PRO A 95 -1.08 -0.72 27.11
CA PRO A 95 -0.17 -0.21 28.12
C PRO A 95 -0.17 1.32 28.08
N VAL A 96 -0.02 1.93 29.25
CA VAL A 96 0.08 3.39 29.39
C VAL A 96 1.23 3.87 28.50
N GLN A 97 0.89 4.59 27.44
CA GLN A 97 1.88 5.19 26.57
C GLN A 97 2.53 6.35 27.33
N PRO A 98 3.88 6.44 27.34
CA PRO A 98 4.53 7.58 27.97
C PRO A 98 4.11 8.86 27.25
N SER A 99 3.33 9.71 27.93
CA SER A 99 2.97 11.03 27.43
C SER A 99 4.21 11.93 27.48
N ARG A 100 5.01 11.92 26.41
CA ARG A 100 6.09 12.88 26.24
C ARG A 100 5.59 13.97 25.30
N SER A 101 5.25 15.13 25.83
CA SER A 101 5.00 16.31 25.01
C SER A 101 6.34 16.87 24.55
N PRO A 102 6.69 16.79 23.25
CA PRO A 102 7.91 17.40 22.77
C PRO A 102 7.79 18.93 22.87
N ARG A 103 8.90 19.58 23.21
CA ARG A 103 9.12 20.98 22.86
C ARG A 103 9.63 21.01 21.42
N ILE A 104 8.98 21.80 20.58
CA ILE A 104 9.24 21.87 19.15
C ILE A 104 9.93 23.21 18.86
N PHE A 105 11.08 23.15 18.20
CA PHE A 105 11.81 24.34 17.74
C PHE A 105 11.97 24.26 16.24
N ARG A 106 11.76 25.36 15.53
CA ARG A 106 12.10 25.46 14.11
C ARG A 106 13.43 26.21 13.99
N LEU A 107 14.43 25.55 13.42
CA LEU A 107 15.73 26.14 13.16
C LEU A 107 15.70 26.75 11.77
N VAL A 108 16.08 28.02 11.67
CA VAL A 108 16.12 28.77 10.42
C VAL A 108 17.47 29.44 10.25
N ASP A 109 17.87 29.65 9.01
CA ASP A 109 19.01 30.51 8.68
C ASP A 109 18.68 31.94 9.09
N SER A 110 19.60 32.62 9.77
CA SER A 110 19.35 33.97 10.30
C SER A 110 19.33 35.05 9.22
N VAL A 111 19.87 34.77 8.03
CA VAL A 111 19.95 35.69 6.90
C VAL A 111 18.78 35.46 5.96
N THR A 112 18.51 34.20 5.59
CA THR A 112 17.49 33.87 4.58
C THR A 112 16.13 33.51 5.17
N ALA A 113 16.05 33.23 6.48
CA ALA A 113 14.89 32.66 7.17
C ALA A 113 14.44 31.29 6.64
N GLU A 114 15.25 30.65 5.78
CA GLU A 114 14.96 29.32 5.25
C GLU A 114 15.12 28.25 6.35
N PRO A 115 14.31 27.19 6.33
CA PRO A 115 14.46 26.10 7.27
C PRO A 115 15.81 25.40 7.14
N LEU A 116 16.48 25.19 8.26
CA LEU A 116 17.71 24.41 8.33
C LEU A 116 17.37 22.91 8.37
N ALA A 117 16.93 22.38 7.24
CA ALA A 117 16.48 21.00 7.10
C ALA A 117 17.64 20.00 7.15
N GLN A 118 17.41 18.83 7.77
CA GLN A 118 18.36 17.72 7.81
C GLN A 118 19.76 18.05 8.39
N LEU A 119 19.90 19.14 9.14
CA LEU A 119 21.16 19.55 9.75
C LEU A 119 21.37 18.93 11.13
N SER A 120 22.63 18.59 11.41
CA SER A 120 23.01 18.09 12.73
C SER A 120 23.06 19.24 13.73
N TYR A 121 22.53 19.01 14.93
CA TYR A 121 22.63 19.96 16.04
C TYR A 121 22.91 19.24 17.35
N LEU A 122 23.53 19.95 18.28
CA LEU A 122 23.70 19.55 19.67
C LEU A 122 22.61 20.24 20.50
N ALA A 123 21.74 19.47 21.15
CA ALA A 123 20.82 19.99 22.15
C ALA A 123 21.34 19.70 23.55
N THR A 124 21.49 20.73 24.37
CA THR A 124 21.83 20.62 25.78
C THR A 124 20.59 20.96 26.61
N VAL A 125 20.21 20.03 27.49
CA VAL A 125 19.08 20.17 28.43
C VAL A 125 19.64 19.98 29.84
N ASP A 126 19.57 21.01 30.67
CA ASP A 126 20.09 21.02 32.05
C ASP A 126 21.51 20.39 32.15
N GLY A 127 22.40 20.76 31.20
CA GLY A 127 23.78 20.30 31.13
C GLY A 127 24.01 18.97 30.41
N GLN A 128 22.96 18.20 30.09
CA GLN A 128 23.07 16.97 29.30
C GLN A 128 22.94 17.24 27.81
N SER A 129 23.96 16.88 27.04
CA SER A 129 24.01 17.12 25.60
C SER A 129 23.70 15.86 24.79
N VAL A 130 22.85 16.00 23.79
CA VAL A 130 22.54 14.95 22.80
C VAL A 130 22.65 15.52 21.39
N GLN A 131 23.34 14.81 20.51
CA GLN A 131 23.37 15.13 19.09
C GLN A 131 22.13 14.58 18.39
N ARG A 132 21.51 15.41 17.55
CA ARG A 132 20.28 15.11 16.81
C ARG A 132 20.33 15.75 15.43
N ARG A 133 19.28 15.53 14.64
CA ARG A 133 19.09 16.11 13.31
C ARG A 133 17.70 16.76 13.21
N THR A 134 17.59 17.88 12.51
CA THR A 134 16.31 18.49 12.15
C THR A 134 15.62 17.66 11.06
N ASP A 135 14.30 17.74 10.96
CA ASP A 135 13.56 17.09 9.87
C ASP A 135 13.60 17.90 8.56
N GLY A 136 12.75 17.54 7.59
CA GLY A 136 12.65 18.21 6.29
C GLY A 136 12.18 19.67 6.36
N GLU A 137 11.55 20.07 7.47
CA GLU A 137 11.02 21.42 7.68
C GLU A 137 11.89 22.21 8.67
N GLY A 138 13.11 21.72 8.96
CA GLY A 138 14.01 22.34 9.92
C GLY A 138 13.55 22.21 11.37
N ILE A 139 12.68 21.24 11.70
CA ILE A 139 12.13 21.09 13.04
C ILE A 139 13.02 20.21 13.91
N ALA A 140 13.38 20.73 15.09
CA ALA A 140 14.01 20.01 16.18
C ALA A 140 12.97 19.60 17.23
N HIS A 141 12.81 18.28 17.39
CA HIS A 141 11.98 17.69 18.43
C HIS A 141 12.80 17.44 19.69
N LEU A 142 12.45 18.09 20.80
CA LEU A 142 13.11 17.93 22.09
C LEU A 142 12.15 17.36 23.13
N PHE A 143 12.44 16.17 23.63
CA PHE A 143 11.66 15.56 24.72
C PHE A 143 12.34 15.87 26.04
N ALA A 144 11.81 16.86 26.75
CA ALA A 144 12.38 17.32 28.00
C ALA A 144 11.26 17.52 29.05
N PRO A 145 11.51 17.24 30.35
CA PRO A 145 10.52 17.46 31.40
C PRO A 145 10.00 18.92 31.46
N ALA A 146 8.84 19.11 32.06
CA ALA A 146 8.25 20.45 32.21
C ALA A 146 9.15 21.40 33.05
N GLY A 147 9.86 20.86 34.05
CA GLY A 147 10.71 21.63 34.99
C GLY A 147 12.12 21.97 34.51
N VAL A 148 12.43 21.81 33.23
CA VAL A 148 13.76 22.14 32.66
C VAL A 148 14.02 23.64 32.77
N GLN A 149 15.20 24.00 33.28
CA GLN A 149 15.60 25.41 33.47
C GLN A 149 16.38 25.93 32.27
N GLN A 150 17.22 25.11 31.66
CA GLN A 150 18.11 25.55 30.58
C GLN A 150 18.03 24.62 29.37
N ILE A 151 17.77 25.22 28.21
CA ILE A 151 17.86 24.56 26.90
C ILE A 151 18.78 25.41 26.04
N SER A 152 19.79 24.79 25.44
CA SER A 152 20.59 25.40 24.39
C SER A 152 20.70 24.47 23.18
N MET A 153 20.81 25.07 21.99
CA MET A 153 20.94 24.34 20.74
C MET A 153 22.09 24.96 19.95
N LYS A 154 22.95 24.11 19.39
CA LYS A 154 24.06 24.52 18.52
C LYS A 154 24.04 23.68 17.25
N VAL A 155 23.88 24.33 16.10
CA VAL A 155 24.01 23.66 14.79
C VAL A 155 25.47 23.29 14.56
N ILE A 156 25.70 22.10 13.99
CA ILE A 156 27.04 21.56 13.68
C ILE A 156 27.16 21.47 12.15
N GLY A 157 28.16 22.14 11.58
CA GLY A 157 28.50 22.03 10.16
C GLY A 157 27.77 23.01 9.24
N VAL A 158 27.62 24.26 9.68
CA VAL A 158 27.32 25.41 8.80
C VAL A 158 28.63 26.01 8.31
#